data_AF-A0A7W6LI25-F1
#
_entry.id   AF-A0A7W6LI25-F1
#
_cell.length_a   1.000
_cell.length_b   1.000
_cell.length_c   1.000
_cell.angle_alpha   90.00
_cell.angle_beta   90.00
_cell.angle_gamma   90.00
#
_symmetry.space_group_name_H-M   'P 1'
#
loop_
_entity.id
_entity.type
_entity.pdbx_description
1 polymer ?
#
loop_
_entity_poly.entity_id
_entity_poly.type
_entity_poly.pdbx_seq_one_letter_code
_entity_poly.pdbx_strand_id
1 'polypeptide(L)'
;MKQAGGIGTAACATLVALGHSCELTIRELAVIAGLSHSVMVRSIENLAQAGLVAKSQGKDKREVLTRLTPQGLELRTQLLDARAAQIQKALAALSLQQQISLHEALSVMLVTLTEGRDQSEHLCRLCDEAACGPDCPVELCVQQMEKPEVV
;
A
#
# COMPACT_ATOMS: atom_id res chain seq x y z
N MET A 1 -13.73 8.90 6.17
CA MET A 1 -12.57 8.38 6.92
C MET A 1 -12.16 9.43 7.94
N LYS A 2 -12.38 9.20 9.25
CA LYS A 2 -11.86 10.09 10.30
C LYS A 2 -10.35 9.86 10.43
N GLN A 3 -9.61 10.95 10.58
CA GLN A 3 -8.15 10.98 10.69
C GLN A 3 -7.70 10.09 11.87
N ALA A 4 -7.00 9.00 11.57
CA ALA A 4 -6.19 8.32 12.56
C ALA A 4 -4.90 9.16 12.72
N GLY A 5 -4.67 9.70 13.92
CA GLY A 5 -3.40 10.36 14.28
C GLY A 5 -3.21 11.83 13.86
N GLY A 6 -4.25 12.54 13.41
CA GLY A 6 -4.13 13.97 13.06
C GLY A 6 -3.36 14.27 11.77
N ILE A 7 -3.11 13.24 10.95
CA ILE A 7 -2.34 13.32 9.71
C ILE A 7 -3.31 13.28 8.51
N GLY A 8 -2.96 14.02 7.44
CA GLY A 8 -3.79 14.10 6.24
C GLY A 8 -3.90 12.78 5.47
N THR A 9 -4.93 12.63 4.65
CA THR A 9 -5.17 11.42 3.84
C THR A 9 -4.00 11.06 2.93
N ALA A 10 -3.35 12.07 2.34
CA ALA A 10 -2.15 11.88 1.52
C ALA A 10 -0.98 11.31 2.34
N ALA A 11 -0.78 11.78 3.56
CA ALA A 11 0.29 11.30 4.44
C ALA A 11 0.05 9.84 4.86
N CYS A 12 -1.20 9.48 5.18
CA CYS A 12 -1.54 8.07 5.47
C CYS A 12 -1.28 7.18 4.25
N ALA A 13 -1.68 7.60 3.05
CA ALA A 13 -1.42 6.85 1.82
C ALA A 13 0.09 6.69 1.56
N THR A 14 0.87 7.76 1.73
CA THR A 14 2.34 7.71 1.61
C THR A 14 2.96 6.71 2.61
N LEU A 15 2.53 6.72 3.88
CA LEU A 15 3.07 5.82 4.90
C LEU A 15 2.74 4.35 4.61
N VAL A 16 1.53 4.05 4.13
CA VAL A 16 1.15 2.67 3.80
C VAL A 16 1.91 2.18 2.58
N ALA A 17 1.96 2.97 1.50
CA ALA A 17 2.67 2.66 0.26
C ALA A 17 4.18 2.44 0.47
N LEU A 18 4.81 3.23 1.35
CA LEU A 18 6.22 3.05 1.71
C LEU A 18 6.54 1.71 2.40
N GLY A 19 5.54 0.93 2.82
CA GLY A 19 5.79 -0.39 3.39
C GLY A 19 5.73 -1.55 2.40
N HIS A 20 5.45 -1.30 1.11
CA HIS A 20 5.50 -2.32 0.05
C HIS A 20 6.95 -2.66 -0.37
N SER A 21 7.87 -1.73 -0.18
CA SER A 21 9.29 -1.87 -0.58
C SER A 21 10.21 -1.18 0.41
N CYS A 22 11.47 -1.63 0.48
CA CYS A 22 12.45 -1.10 1.44
C CYS A 22 12.80 0.38 1.19
N GLU A 23 12.84 0.81 -0.06
CA GLU A 23 13.11 2.19 -0.46
C GLU A 23 12.36 2.48 -1.77
N LEU A 24 11.70 3.65 -1.86
CA LEU A 24 10.99 4.09 -3.06
C LEU A 24 11.35 5.54 -3.40
N THR A 25 11.36 5.86 -4.68
CA THR A 25 11.45 7.25 -5.14
C THR A 25 10.13 7.98 -4.92
N ILE A 26 10.18 9.32 -4.87
CA ILE A 26 8.98 10.17 -4.80
C ILE A 26 8.04 9.91 -5.99
N ARG A 27 8.58 9.58 -7.17
CA ARG A 27 7.80 9.31 -8.37
C ARG A 27 7.03 8.00 -8.25
N GLU A 28 7.70 6.92 -7.86
CA GLU A 28 7.07 5.61 -7.65
C GLU A 28 5.98 5.72 -6.59
N LEU A 29 6.28 6.38 -5.46
CA LEU A 29 5.29 6.61 -4.43
C LEU A 29 4.06 7.37 -4.92
N ALA A 30 4.26 8.41 -5.74
CA ALA A 30 3.14 9.18 -6.28
C ALA A 30 2.20 8.30 -7.12
N VAL A 31 2.77 7.40 -7.93
CA VAL A 31 2.02 6.42 -8.71
C VAL A 31 1.27 5.45 -7.80
N ILE A 32 1.99 4.79 -6.88
CA ILE A 32 1.40 3.80 -5.95
C ILE A 32 0.29 4.43 -5.09
N ALA A 33 0.52 5.63 -4.55
CA ALA A 33 -0.46 6.31 -3.71
C ALA A 33 -1.63 6.92 -4.50
N GLY A 34 -1.52 7.02 -5.83
CA GLY A 34 -2.52 7.70 -6.68
C GLY A 34 -2.56 9.21 -6.44
N LEU A 35 -1.41 9.82 -6.16
CA LEU A 35 -1.26 11.25 -5.85
C LEU A 35 -0.48 11.97 -6.95
N SER A 36 -0.74 13.26 -7.14
CA SER A 36 0.10 14.06 -8.02
C SER A 36 1.51 14.19 -7.43
N HIS A 37 2.51 14.32 -8.29
CA HIS A 37 3.90 14.48 -7.85
C HIS A 37 4.08 15.64 -6.86
N SER A 38 3.44 16.79 -7.10
CA SER A 38 3.52 17.95 -6.22
C SER A 38 2.89 17.72 -4.84
N VAL A 39 1.80 16.94 -4.77
CA VAL A 39 1.20 16.54 -3.48
C VAL A 39 2.11 15.55 -2.76
N MET A 40 2.72 14.60 -3.48
CA MET A 40 3.64 13.63 -2.90
C MET A 40 4.89 14.30 -2.32
N VAL A 41 5.51 15.24 -3.04
CA VAL A 41 6.68 16.00 -2.55
C VAL A 41 6.36 16.67 -1.21
N ARG A 42 5.23 17.40 -1.13
CA ARG A 42 4.80 18.07 0.11
C ARG A 42 4.49 17.08 1.23
N SER A 43 3.88 15.95 0.90
CA SER A 43 3.59 14.86 1.85
C SER A 43 4.90 14.33 2.47
N ILE A 44 5.89 14.02 1.63
CA ILE A 44 7.21 13.53 2.05
C ILE A 44 7.97 14.59 2.86
N GLU A 45 7.90 15.86 2.48
CA GLU A 45 8.50 16.95 3.26
C GLU A 45 7.92 17.03 4.66
N ASN A 46 6.59 17.02 4.79
CA ASN A 46 5.91 17.06 6.08
C ASN A 46 6.21 15.82 6.93
N LEU A 47 6.20 14.63 6.34
CA LEU A 47 6.51 13.38 7.02
C LEU A 47 7.99 13.32 7.45
N ALA A 48 8.91 13.86 6.65
CA ALA A 48 10.31 13.95 7.01
C ALA A 48 10.55 14.97 8.14
N GLN A 49 9.87 16.12 8.11
CA GLN A 49 9.90 17.10 9.19
C GLN A 49 9.35 16.54 10.50
N ALA A 50 8.36 15.66 10.42
CA ALA A 50 7.80 14.93 11.56
C ALA A 50 8.65 13.71 12.02
N GLY A 51 9.78 13.43 11.36
CA GLY A 51 10.66 12.30 11.72
C GLY A 51 10.14 10.92 11.32
N LEU A 52 9.10 10.84 10.50
CA LEU A 52 8.44 9.59 10.09
C LEU A 52 9.05 8.99 8.82
N VAL A 53 9.67 9.82 7.98
CA VAL A 53 10.31 9.40 6.72
C VAL A 53 11.74 9.92 6.68
N ALA A 54 12.67 9.05 6.28
CA ALA A 54 14.04 9.44 5.96
C ALA A 54 14.21 9.57 4.45
N LYS A 55 15.00 10.56 4.03
CA LYS A 55 15.38 10.80 2.63
C LYS A 55 16.86 10.50 2.44
N SER A 56 17.21 9.81 1.36
CA SER A 56 18.59 9.54 0.94
C SER A 56 18.76 9.89 -0.54
N GLN A 57 20.02 10.11 -0.96
CA GLN A 57 20.33 10.23 -2.39
C GLN A 57 20.28 8.84 -3.03
N GLY A 58 19.63 8.76 -4.20
CA GLY A 58 19.66 7.59 -5.06
C GLY A 58 21.00 7.42 -5.77
N LYS A 59 21.06 6.44 -6.68
CA LYS A 59 22.27 6.18 -7.49
C LYS A 59 22.55 7.33 -8.46
N ASP A 60 21.50 7.97 -9.01
CA ASP A 60 21.60 9.27 -9.66
C ASP A 60 21.47 10.38 -8.61
N LYS A 61 22.31 11.41 -8.71
CA LYS A 61 22.27 12.62 -7.86
C LYS A 61 20.92 13.35 -7.92
N ARG A 62 20.09 13.07 -8.92
CA ARG A 62 18.75 13.64 -9.11
C ARG A 62 17.64 12.81 -8.47
N GLU A 63 17.90 11.57 -8.07
CA GLU A 63 16.90 10.71 -7.44
C GLU A 63 16.95 10.85 -5.92
N VAL A 64 15.78 11.05 -5.32
CA VAL A 64 15.60 11.04 -3.87
C VAL A 64 14.87 9.78 -3.51
N LEU A 65 15.55 8.91 -2.78
CA LEU A 65 14.97 7.71 -2.18
C LEU A 65 14.36 8.07 -0.83
N THR A 66 13.29 7.37 -0.50
CA THR A 66 12.52 7.58 0.72
C THR A 66 12.26 6.25 1.39
N ARG A 67 12.32 6.24 2.72
CA ARG A 67 12.04 5.07 3.55
C ARG A 67 11.41 5.47 4.87
N LEU A 68 10.68 4.54 5.49
CA LEU A 68 10.14 4.76 6.83
C LEU A 68 11.26 4.75 7.87
N THR A 69 11.14 5.63 8.87
CA THR A 69 11.89 5.53 10.12
C THR A 69 11.22 4.50 11.03
N PRO A 70 11.85 4.07 12.14
CA PRO A 70 11.19 3.22 13.13
C PRO A 70 9.85 3.81 13.63
N GLN A 71 9.80 5.13 13.84
CA GLN A 71 8.57 5.82 14.23
C GLN A 71 7.53 5.83 13.08
N GLY A 72 7.98 5.99 11.84
CA GLY A 72 7.12 5.87 10.66
C GLY A 72 6.52 4.48 10.49
N LEU A 73 7.31 3.42 10.77
CA LEU A 73 6.84 2.04 10.76
C LEU A 73 5.78 1.79 11.84
N GLU A 74 6.01 2.25 13.06
CA GLU A 74 5.05 2.12 14.16
C GLU A 74 3.70 2.78 13.80
N LEU A 75 3.75 4.00 13.28
CA LEU A 75 2.55 4.71 12.84
C LEU A 75 1.87 4.01 11.66
N ARG A 76 2.63 3.47 10.69
CA ARG A 76 2.07 2.67 9.60
C ARG A 76 1.30 1.47 10.17
N THR A 77 1.87 0.74 11.12
CA THR A 77 1.18 -0.38 11.78
C THR A 77 -0.12 0.07 12.43
N GLN A 78 -0.12 1.17 13.17
CA GLN A 78 -1.34 1.72 13.77
C GLN A 78 -2.42 2.07 12.73
N LEU A 79 -2.02 2.61 11.57
CA LEU A 79 -2.96 2.91 10.47
C LEU A 79 -3.57 1.63 9.88
N LEU A 80 -2.76 0.60 9.68
CA LEU A 80 -3.20 -0.71 9.17
C LEU A 80 -4.13 -1.40 10.17
N ASP A 81 -3.78 -1.41 11.46
CA ASP A 81 -4.60 -1.98 12.53
C ASP A 81 -5.95 -1.27 12.63
N ALA A 82 -5.96 0.06 12.57
CA ALA A 82 -7.19 0.84 12.59
C ALA A 82 -8.10 0.51 11.39
N ARG A 83 -7.52 0.29 10.21
CA ARG A 83 -8.26 -0.14 9.02
C ARG A 83 -8.79 -1.57 9.17
N ALA A 84 -7.94 -2.49 9.64
CA ALA A 84 -8.31 -3.88 9.86
C ALA A 84 -9.47 -4.01 10.85
N ALA A 85 -9.45 -3.28 11.96
CA ALA A 85 -10.53 -3.28 12.94
C ALA A 85 -11.88 -2.84 12.34
N GLN A 86 -11.90 -1.84 11.45
CA GLN A 86 -13.13 -1.42 10.77
C GLN A 86 -13.65 -2.49 9.81
N ILE A 87 -12.77 -3.14 9.06
CA ILE A 87 -13.13 -4.22 8.14
C ILE A 87 -13.66 -5.43 8.93
N GLN A 88 -12.96 -5.84 9.99
CA GLN A 88 -13.38 -6.93 10.88
C GLN A 88 -14.76 -6.67 11.48
N LYS A 89 -15.02 -5.43 11.92
CA LYS A 89 -16.35 -5.05 12.42
C LYS A 89 -17.45 -5.20 11.37
N ALA A 90 -17.17 -4.85 10.10
CA ALA A 90 -18.12 -5.04 9.01
C ALA A 90 -18.33 -6.53 8.69
N LEU A 91 -17.25 -7.31 8.64
CA LEU A 91 -17.29 -8.75 8.37
C LEU A 91 -18.02 -9.54 9.47
N ALA A 92 -17.95 -9.08 10.72
CA ALA A 92 -18.63 -9.70 11.86
C ALA A 92 -20.17 -9.74 11.71
N ALA A 93 -20.75 -8.94 10.80
CA ALA A 93 -22.18 -9.00 10.47
C ALA A 93 -22.55 -10.20 9.55
N LEU A 94 -21.55 -10.88 8.99
CA LEU A 94 -21.73 -11.99 8.05
C LEU A 94 -21.44 -13.32 8.73
N SER A 95 -22.28 -14.33 8.44
CA SER A 95 -21.99 -15.73 8.78
C SER A 95 -20.72 -16.22 8.08
N LEU A 96 -20.13 -17.31 8.60
CA LEU A 96 -18.94 -17.90 7.99
C LEU A 96 -19.13 -18.22 6.50
N GLN A 97 -20.29 -18.79 6.13
CA GLN A 97 -20.60 -19.10 4.74
C GLN A 97 -20.65 -17.85 3.86
N GLN A 98 -21.24 -16.76 4.36
CA GLN A 98 -21.28 -15.49 3.64
C GLN A 98 -19.89 -14.86 3.49
N GLN A 99 -19.03 -14.99 4.51
CA GLN A 99 -17.64 -14.52 4.41
C GLN A 99 -16.85 -15.30 3.37
N ILE A 100 -17.05 -16.62 3.27
CA ILE A 100 -16.44 -17.45 2.22
C ILE A 100 -16.91 -17.00 0.83
N SER A 101 -18.22 -16.87 0.61
CA SER A 101 -18.74 -16.42 -0.68
C SER A 101 -18.31 -14.99 -1.04
N LEU A 102 -18.20 -14.10 -0.06
CA LEU A 102 -17.67 -12.75 -0.26
C LEU A 102 -16.19 -12.80 -0.67
N HIS A 103 -15.39 -13.63 0.00
CA HIS A 103 -13.99 -13.82 -0.34
C HIS A 103 -13.83 -14.33 -1.78
N GLU A 104 -14.58 -15.35 -2.19
CA GLU A 104 -14.55 -15.88 -3.56
C GLU A 104 -14.89 -14.82 -4.61
N ALA A 105 -15.98 -14.07 -4.39
CA ALA A 105 -16.41 -13.01 -5.30
C ALA A 105 -15.37 -11.88 -5.39
N LEU A 106 -14.82 -11.45 -4.25
CA LEU A 106 -13.78 -10.42 -4.21
C LEU A 106 -12.49 -10.88 -4.91
N SER A 107 -12.09 -12.14 -4.73
CA SER A 107 -10.91 -12.69 -5.40
C SER A 107 -11.04 -12.63 -6.92
N VAL A 108 -12.21 -12.97 -7.48
CA VAL A 108 -12.47 -12.86 -8.94
C VAL A 108 -12.39 -11.41 -9.41
N MET A 109 -12.98 -10.48 -8.65
CA MET A 109 -12.92 -9.05 -8.97
C MET A 109 -11.48 -8.52 -8.95
N LEU A 110 -10.70 -8.89 -7.94
CA LEU A 110 -9.30 -8.45 -7.79
C LEU A 110 -8.41 -8.95 -8.93
N VAL A 111 -8.58 -10.22 -9.35
CA VAL A 111 -7.87 -10.75 -10.54
C VAL A 111 -8.22 -9.94 -11.77
N THR A 112 -9.51 -9.66 -12.00
CA THR A 112 -9.97 -8.87 -13.16
C THR A 112 -9.39 -7.45 -13.17
N LEU A 113 -9.26 -6.84 -11.99
CA LEU A 113 -8.70 -5.51 -11.83
C LEU A 113 -7.18 -5.47 -11.91
N THR A 114 -6.49 -6.60 -11.84
CA THR A 114 -5.02 -6.65 -11.87
C THR A 114 -4.56 -6.60 -13.32
N GLU A 115 -3.88 -5.53 -13.72
CA GLU A 115 -3.40 -5.32 -15.10
C GLU A 115 -1.87 -5.42 -15.23
N GLY A 116 -1.15 -5.53 -14.11
CA GLY A 116 0.31 -5.63 -14.07
C GLY A 116 0.90 -5.18 -12.73
N ARG A 117 2.22 -5.26 -12.59
CA ARG A 117 2.95 -4.97 -11.33
C ARG A 117 2.64 -3.59 -10.76
N ASP A 118 2.94 -2.52 -11.51
CA ASP A 118 2.76 -1.14 -11.04
C ASP A 118 1.30 -0.84 -10.63
N GLN A 119 0.35 -1.39 -11.39
CA GLN A 119 -1.08 -1.21 -11.15
C GLN A 119 -1.57 -2.00 -9.93
N SER A 120 -0.99 -3.18 -9.69
CA SER A 120 -1.25 -4.00 -8.50
C SER A 120 -0.81 -3.32 -7.21
N GLU A 121 0.33 -2.61 -7.21
CA GLU A 121 0.80 -1.86 -6.04
C GLU A 121 -0.17 -0.73 -5.69
N HIS A 122 -0.69 -0.03 -6.71
CA HIS A 122 -1.75 0.96 -6.50
C HIS A 122 -3.06 0.34 -6.01
N LEU A 123 -3.45 -0.83 -6.52
CA LEU A 123 -4.63 -1.57 -6.05
C LEU A 123 -4.49 -1.92 -4.55
N CYS A 124 -3.29 -2.28 -4.12
CA CYS A 124 -2.95 -2.68 -2.75
C CYS A 124 -2.50 -1.53 -1.82
N ARG A 125 -2.50 -0.26 -2.27
CA ARG A 125 -1.94 0.91 -1.56
C ARG A 125 -2.48 1.24 -0.16
N LEU A 126 -3.56 0.60 0.25
CA LEU A 126 -4.16 0.75 1.59
C LEU A 126 -4.14 -0.54 2.39
N CYS A 127 -3.66 -1.63 1.79
CA CYS A 127 -3.66 -2.96 2.37
C CYS A 127 -2.42 -3.22 3.21
N ASP A 128 -2.59 -4.10 4.18
CA ASP A 128 -1.45 -4.76 4.81
C ASP A 128 -1.06 -5.93 3.93
N GLU A 129 -0.07 -5.71 3.07
CA GLU A 129 0.45 -6.75 2.17
C GLU A 129 1.03 -7.94 2.95
N ALA A 130 1.63 -7.71 4.12
CA ALA A 130 2.17 -8.78 4.95
C ALA A 130 1.07 -9.67 5.56
N ALA A 131 -0.16 -9.16 5.66
CA ALA A 131 -1.31 -9.95 6.07
C ALA A 131 -1.90 -10.77 4.90
N CYS A 132 -1.54 -10.47 3.66
CA CYS A 132 -1.86 -11.31 2.52
C CYS A 132 -0.99 -12.57 2.58
N GLY A 133 -1.63 -13.73 2.61
CA GLY A 133 -0.93 -15.03 2.58
C GLY A 133 -0.45 -15.41 1.17
N PRO A 134 0.08 -16.64 1.01
CA PRO A 134 0.55 -17.14 -0.29
C PRO A 134 -0.55 -17.21 -1.36
N ASP A 135 -1.82 -17.21 -0.94
CA ASP A 135 -3.00 -17.30 -1.82
C ASP A 135 -3.56 -15.94 -2.24
N CYS A 136 -2.75 -14.88 -2.18
CA CYS A 136 -3.18 -13.55 -2.61
C CYS A 136 -3.57 -13.55 -4.10
N PRO A 137 -4.84 -13.25 -4.45
CA PRO A 137 -5.29 -13.32 -5.84
C PRO A 137 -4.58 -12.30 -6.75
N VAL A 138 -4.16 -11.16 -6.21
CA VAL A 138 -3.45 -10.11 -6.95
C VAL A 138 -2.02 -10.55 -7.27
N GLU A 139 -1.26 -10.99 -6.25
CA GLU A 139 0.14 -11.41 -6.44
C GLU A 139 0.25 -12.64 -7.35
N LEU A 140 -0.63 -13.63 -7.18
CA LEU A 140 -0.68 -14.80 -8.06
C LEU A 140 -0.98 -14.42 -9.51
N CYS A 141 -1.83 -13.41 -9.74
CA CYS A 141 -2.15 -12.92 -11.06
C CYS A 141 -0.94 -12.22 -11.71
N VAL A 142 -0.27 -11.32 -10.98
CA VAL A 142 0.96 -10.64 -11.45
C VAL A 142 2.06 -11.65 -11.78
N GLN A 143 2.31 -12.63 -10.91
CA GLN A 143 3.32 -13.66 -11.15
C GLN A 143 3.02 -14.51 -12.40
N GLN A 144 1.75 -14.74 -12.73
CA GLN A 144 1.38 -15.44 -13.95
C GLN A 144 1.63 -14.59 -15.20
N MET A 145 1.42 -13.27 -15.13
CA MET A 145 1.71 -12.34 -16.22
C MET A 145 3.22 -12.18 -16.46
N GLU A 146 4.03 -12.24 -15.39
CA GLU A 146 5.48 -12.07 -15.45
C GLU A 146 6.25 -13.35 -15.81
N LYS A 147 5.58 -14.52 -15.78
CA LYS A 147 6.21 -15.77 -16.23
C LYS A 147 6.53 -15.65 -17.73
N PRO A 148 7.79 -15.83 -18.14
CA PRO A 148 8.10 -15.90 -19.56
C PRO A 148 7.33 -17.08 -20.18
N GLU A 149 6.75 -16.88 -21.36
CA GLU A 149 6.22 -17.99 -22.15
C GLU A 149 7.37 -18.99 -22.35
N VAL A 150 7.25 -20.16 -21.73
CA VAL A 150 8.14 -21.28 -22.02
C VAL A 150 7.74 -21.80 -23.40
N VAL A 151 8.42 -21.30 -24.43
CA VAL A 151 8.42 -21.85 -25.79
C VAL A 151 9.83 -22.33 -26.12
#